data_AF-A0A5J4NE63-F1
#
_entry.id   AF-A0A5J4NE63-F1
#
_cell.length_a   1.000
_cell.length_b   1.000
_cell.length_c   1.000
_cell.angle_alpha   90.00
_cell.angle_beta   90.00
_cell.angle_gamma   90.00
#
_symmetry.space_group_name_H-M   'P 1'
#
loop_
_entity.id
_entity.type
_entity.pdbx_description
1 polymer ?
#
loop_
_entity_poly.entity_id
_entity_poly.type
_entity_poly.pdbx_seq_one_letter_code
_entity_poly.pdbx_strand_id
1 'polypeptide(L)'
;MACRSLTESFTFMRNNAFQNRSFFADQVFPALFPSSACLGDREALVSKSKHDSGTAASTRGRCDTFPPEWQKLVNSVQYTFSVIRQKMKELLALHDRHLMATNLDDNLDEDQEIEHQTKELTEIFGLSHRQLSQLSTLRRSSSVWHGSHLQKLSENVLSNLARSLQELSMAFRKSQSEYLNKLKSRDDRISGYLSLSPMLDSTNSGALDEFGDSEYQLWEAQKQKRNALLEDNTTMVVQREQEINEIVRSIHELNEIFRDVAQLVVDQGTLVDRIDFNVEHTQIRVEKGLQQLTKAQKHQSKDRKMFIILILAGLVTFFGILLIVTKFR
;
A
#
# COMPACT_ATOMS: atom_id res chain seq x y z
N MET A 1 4.33 23.31 -14.35
CA MET A 1 3.00 23.25 -14.99
C MET A 1 2.01 23.97 -14.09
N ALA A 2 1.33 25.00 -14.59
CA ALA A 2 0.29 25.69 -13.83
C ALA A 2 -1.04 24.92 -13.98
N CYS A 3 -1.66 24.53 -12.88
CA CYS A 3 -2.96 23.85 -12.86
C CYS A 3 -4.06 24.85 -12.46
N ARG A 4 -5.16 24.90 -13.23
CA ARG A 4 -6.33 25.74 -12.93
C ARG A 4 -7.47 24.83 -12.47
N SER A 5 -7.96 25.06 -11.26
CA SER A 5 -9.15 24.37 -10.74
C SER A 5 -10.40 24.95 -11.41
N LEU A 6 -11.19 24.09 -12.07
CA LEU A 6 -12.47 24.44 -12.69
C LEU A 6 -13.68 23.99 -11.86
N THR A 7 -13.44 23.51 -10.63
CA THR A 7 -14.44 22.90 -9.76
C THR A 7 -15.59 23.86 -9.44
N GLU A 8 -15.30 25.15 -9.23
CA GLU A 8 -16.32 26.16 -8.92
C GLU A 8 -17.21 26.45 -10.13
N SER A 9 -16.62 26.68 -11.32
CA SER A 9 -17.38 26.88 -12.55
C SER A 9 -18.24 25.65 -12.87
N PHE A 10 -17.71 24.44 -12.68
CA PHE A 10 -18.46 23.21 -12.83
C PHE A 10 -19.64 23.12 -11.86
N THR A 11 -19.42 23.42 -10.58
CA THR A 11 -20.47 23.35 -9.54
C THR A 11 -21.57 24.39 -9.81
N PHE A 12 -21.18 25.59 -10.24
CA PHE A 12 -22.11 26.64 -10.64
C PHE A 12 -22.97 26.19 -11.84
N MET A 13 -22.35 25.70 -12.91
CA MET A 13 -23.07 25.21 -14.09
C MET A 13 -23.99 24.03 -13.75
N ARG A 14 -23.53 23.10 -12.90
CA ARG A 14 -24.34 21.97 -12.42
C ARG A 14 -25.58 22.45 -11.66
N ASN A 15 -25.41 23.34 -10.69
CA ASN A 15 -26.52 23.84 -9.87
C ASN A 15 -27.49 24.68 -10.72
N ASN A 16 -26.99 25.47 -11.68
CA ASN A 16 -27.81 26.23 -12.61
C ASN A 16 -28.62 25.31 -13.54
N ALA A 17 -28.02 24.23 -14.07
CA ALA A 17 -28.70 23.24 -14.88
C ALA A 17 -29.80 22.49 -14.10
N PHE A 18 -29.56 22.18 -12.82
CA PHE A 18 -30.58 21.60 -11.94
C PHE A 18 -31.76 22.55 -11.73
N GLN A 19 -31.48 23.83 -11.44
CA GLN A 19 -32.53 24.85 -11.27
C GLN A 19 -33.34 25.03 -12.55
N ASN A 20 -32.70 25.11 -13.72
CA ASN A 20 -33.40 25.22 -15.00
C ASN A 20 -34.30 24.00 -15.28
N ARG A 21 -33.84 22.77 -15.01
CA ARG A 21 -34.69 21.57 -15.13
C ARG A 21 -35.93 21.62 -14.21
N SER A 22 -35.78 22.11 -12.98
CA SER A 22 -36.90 22.28 -12.06
C SER A 22 -37.91 23.32 -12.56
N PHE A 23 -37.44 24.44 -13.11
CA PHE A 23 -38.31 25.47 -13.70
C PHE A 23 -39.10 24.97 -14.92
N PHE A 24 -38.50 24.16 -15.79
CA PHE A 24 -39.20 23.59 -16.95
C PHE A 24 -40.19 22.48 -16.58
N ALA A 25 -39.99 21.78 -15.46
CA ALA A 25 -40.95 20.79 -14.95
C ALA A 25 -42.23 21.43 -14.43
N ASP A 26 -42.15 22.65 -13.87
CA ASP A 26 -43.31 23.38 -13.33
C ASP A 26 -44.14 24.11 -14.42
N GLN A 27 -43.58 24.39 -15.60
CA GLN A 27 -44.27 25.17 -16.65
C GLN A 27 -45.06 24.33 -17.67
N VAL A 28 -44.96 23.00 -17.65
CA VAL A 28 -45.71 22.13 -18.57
C VAL A 28 -47.07 21.74 -17.95
N PHE A 29 -48.11 22.45 -18.38
CA PHE A 29 -49.55 22.22 -18.15
C PHE A 29 -49.96 20.97 -17.34
N PRO A 30 -50.52 21.12 -16.11
CA PRO A 30 -50.98 19.99 -15.28
C PRO A 30 -52.25 19.28 -15.78
N ALA A 31 -52.91 19.80 -16.82
CA ALA A 31 -54.32 19.46 -17.10
C ALA A 31 -54.57 18.53 -18.28
N LEU A 32 -53.56 18.19 -19.10
CA LEU A 32 -53.75 17.33 -20.29
C LEU A 32 -52.95 16.02 -20.30
N PHE A 33 -52.06 15.81 -19.33
CA PHE A 33 -51.27 14.58 -19.24
C PHE A 33 -51.23 14.11 -17.78
N PRO A 34 -51.60 12.84 -17.49
CA PRO A 34 -51.53 12.32 -16.13
C PRO A 34 -50.08 12.35 -15.64
N SER A 35 -49.91 12.75 -14.37
CA SER A 35 -48.65 12.98 -13.64
C SER A 35 -47.64 11.81 -13.59
N SER A 36 -47.89 10.72 -14.31
CA SER A 36 -47.03 9.53 -14.36
C SER A 36 -45.95 9.58 -15.45
N ALA A 37 -46.01 10.53 -16.39
CA ALA A 37 -45.04 10.60 -17.50
C ALA A 37 -43.76 11.40 -17.19
N CYS A 38 -43.73 12.22 -16.13
CA CYS A 38 -42.58 13.09 -15.81
C CYS A 38 -41.70 12.57 -14.66
N LEU A 39 -42.02 11.41 -14.10
CA LEU A 39 -41.20 10.72 -13.09
C LEU A 39 -40.43 9.58 -13.78
N GLY A 40 -39.26 9.87 -14.36
CA GLY A 40 -38.56 8.79 -15.05
C GLY A 40 -37.17 8.99 -15.63
N ASP A 41 -36.59 10.20 -15.74
CA ASP A 41 -35.22 10.36 -16.27
C ASP A 41 -34.11 9.98 -15.26
N ARG A 42 -34.40 9.00 -14.39
CA ARG A 42 -33.41 8.21 -13.65
C ARG A 42 -33.12 6.89 -14.35
N GLU A 43 -33.28 6.83 -15.67
CA GLU A 43 -32.75 5.72 -16.47
C GLU A 43 -31.22 5.76 -16.36
N ALA A 44 -30.69 4.88 -15.51
CA ALA A 44 -29.27 4.62 -15.47
C ALA A 44 -28.85 4.15 -16.87
N LEU A 45 -27.98 4.92 -17.53
CA LEU A 45 -27.39 4.59 -18.85
C LEU A 45 -26.48 3.34 -18.83
N VAL A 46 -26.56 2.55 -17.77
CA VAL A 46 -25.93 1.24 -17.61
C VAL A 46 -27.04 0.25 -17.27
N SER A 47 -27.28 -0.69 -18.18
CA SER A 47 -28.23 -1.79 -17.97
C SER A 47 -27.86 -2.56 -16.71
N LYS A 48 -28.71 -2.46 -15.68
CA LYS A 48 -28.66 -3.35 -14.51
C LYS A 48 -28.78 -4.78 -15.02
N SER A 49 -27.75 -5.60 -14.83
CA SER A 49 -27.74 -6.99 -15.30
C SER A 49 -28.99 -7.71 -14.80
N LYS A 50 -29.70 -8.38 -15.71
CA LYS A 50 -30.90 -9.17 -15.43
C LYS A 50 -30.58 -10.31 -14.44
N HIS A 51 -30.80 -10.06 -13.16
CA HIS A 51 -31.24 -11.07 -12.22
C HIS A 51 -31.94 -10.35 -11.07
N ASP A 52 -33.00 -10.97 -10.56
CA ASP A 52 -33.81 -10.58 -9.39
C ASP A 52 -35.15 -9.90 -9.71
N SER A 53 -36.09 -10.75 -10.10
CA SER A 53 -37.51 -10.62 -9.80
C SER A 53 -37.74 -10.86 -8.30
N GLY A 54 -38.31 -9.87 -7.59
CA GLY A 54 -38.85 -10.10 -6.25
C GLY A 54 -38.81 -8.89 -5.31
N THR A 55 -39.96 -8.23 -5.19
CA THR A 55 -40.49 -7.60 -3.97
C THR A 55 -39.82 -6.32 -3.46
N ALA A 56 -40.62 -5.24 -3.51
CA ALA A 56 -40.34 -3.93 -2.97
C ALA A 56 -40.13 -3.94 -1.45
N ALA A 57 -38.88 -3.78 -1.02
CA ALA A 57 -38.54 -3.25 0.29
C ALA A 57 -37.18 -2.53 0.19
N SER A 58 -37.19 -1.20 0.36
CA SER A 58 -36.06 -0.34 0.73
C SER A 58 -34.67 -0.82 0.30
N THR A 59 -34.37 -0.79 -1.00
CA THR A 59 -32.98 -0.97 -1.48
C THR A 59 -32.23 0.36 -1.34
N ARG A 60 -31.80 0.67 -0.10
CA ARG A 60 -30.58 1.48 0.10
C ARG A 60 -29.53 0.86 -0.83
N GLY A 61 -28.91 1.70 -1.67
CA GLY A 61 -28.02 1.25 -2.74
C GLY A 61 -27.15 0.09 -2.30
N ARG A 62 -27.22 -1.02 -3.04
CA ARG A 62 -26.25 -2.11 -2.96
C ARG A 62 -24.93 -1.46 -3.35
N CYS A 63 -24.26 -0.94 -2.33
CA CYS A 63 -23.05 -0.19 -2.48
C CYS A 63 -22.03 -1.21 -2.99
N ASP A 64 -21.34 -0.87 -4.07
CA ASP A 64 -20.12 -1.55 -4.54
C ASP A 64 -18.99 -1.33 -3.50
N THR A 65 -19.28 -1.57 -2.23
CA THR A 65 -18.39 -1.38 -1.10
C THR A 65 -17.73 -2.71 -0.82
N PHE A 66 -16.42 -2.66 -0.58
CA PHE A 66 -15.67 -3.82 -0.14
C PHE A 66 -16.34 -4.46 1.08
N PRO A 67 -16.34 -5.81 1.19
CA PRO A 67 -16.75 -6.48 2.41
C PRO A 67 -16.05 -5.82 3.60
N PRO A 68 -16.78 -5.52 4.68
CA PRO A 68 -16.25 -4.75 5.79
C PRO A 68 -15.03 -5.44 6.41
N GLU A 69 -14.94 -6.76 6.33
CA GLU A 69 -13.78 -7.54 6.80
C GLU A 69 -12.51 -7.29 5.98
N TRP A 70 -12.63 -7.22 4.65
CA TRP A 70 -11.50 -6.89 3.78
C TRP A 70 -11.00 -5.47 4.06
N GLN A 71 -11.92 -4.52 4.21
CA GLN A 71 -11.55 -3.13 4.50
C GLN A 71 -10.90 -3.00 5.89
N LYS A 72 -11.40 -3.71 6.90
CA LYS A 72 -10.78 -3.76 8.23
C LYS A 72 -9.36 -4.31 8.17
N LEU A 73 -9.13 -5.39 7.41
CA LEU A 73 -7.80 -5.99 7.27
C LEU A 73 -6.82 -5.06 6.55
N VAL A 74 -7.26 -4.39 5.48
CA VAL A 74 -6.46 -3.36 4.79
C VAL A 74 -6.07 -2.23 5.74
N ASN A 75 -7.04 -1.69 6.49
CA ASN A 75 -6.76 -0.63 7.46
C ASN A 75 -5.82 -1.11 8.57
N SER A 76 -5.94 -2.37 8.99
CA SER A 76 -5.05 -2.97 9.98
C SER A 76 -3.60 -3.05 9.47
N VAL A 77 -3.39 -3.50 8.23
CA VAL A 77 -2.06 -3.52 7.60
C VAL A 77 -1.49 -2.11 7.44
N GLN A 78 -2.31 -1.12 7.06
CA GLN A 78 -1.86 0.27 6.97
C GLN A 78 -1.47 0.84 8.34
N TYR A 79 -2.18 0.45 9.40
CA TYR A 79 -1.81 0.79 10.76
C TYR A 79 -0.47 0.14 11.15
N THR A 80 -0.27 -1.17 10.90
CA THR A 80 1.01 -1.82 11.22
C THR A 80 2.18 -1.21 10.46
N PHE A 81 2.02 -0.80 9.20
CA PHE A 81 3.05 -0.08 8.46
C PHE A 81 3.41 1.27 9.09
N SER A 82 2.42 1.97 9.65
CA SER A 82 2.65 3.23 10.35
C SER A 82 3.48 3.00 11.62
N VAL A 83 3.16 1.93 12.37
CA VAL A 83 3.93 1.50 13.55
C VAL A 83 5.36 1.09 13.17
N ILE A 84 5.56 0.30 12.11
CA ILE A 84 6.89 -0.08 11.61
C ILE A 84 7.72 1.17 11.31
N ARG A 85 7.15 2.16 10.61
CA ARG A 85 7.87 3.41 10.29
C ARG A 85 8.28 4.18 11.53
N GLN A 86 7.42 4.24 12.54
CA GLN A 86 7.73 4.90 13.80
C GLN A 86 8.85 4.17 14.55
N LYS A 87 8.69 2.87 14.79
CA LYS A 87 9.68 2.04 15.50
C LYS A 87 11.03 2.01 14.78
N MET A 88 11.04 1.97 13.45
CA MET A 88 12.29 2.05 12.67
C MET A 88 13.01 3.39 12.85
N LYS A 89 12.28 4.49 13.04
CA LYS A 89 12.86 5.81 13.33
C LYS A 89 13.42 5.88 14.76
N GLU A 90 12.72 5.30 15.73
CA GLU A 90 13.18 5.20 17.12
C GLU A 90 14.47 4.36 17.20
N LEU A 91 14.49 3.20 16.54
CA LEU A 91 15.66 2.32 16.46
C LEU A 91 16.87 3.01 15.80
N LEU A 92 16.65 3.77 14.72
CA LEU A 92 17.71 4.56 14.09
C LEU A 92 18.33 5.59 15.06
N ALA A 93 17.49 6.25 15.86
CA ALA A 93 17.98 7.21 16.86
C ALA A 93 18.79 6.50 17.97
N LEU A 94 18.38 5.30 18.38
CA LEU A 94 19.13 4.48 19.32
C LEU A 94 20.46 3.99 18.73
N HIS A 95 20.47 3.54 17.48
CA HIS A 95 21.71 3.15 16.79
C HIS A 95 22.71 4.31 16.72
N ASP A 96 22.27 5.51 16.35
CA ASP A 96 23.14 6.69 16.31
C ASP A 96 23.61 7.10 17.72
N ARG A 97 22.74 7.02 18.74
CA ARG A 97 23.12 7.26 20.14
C ARG A 97 24.18 6.26 20.62
N HIS A 98 23.99 4.97 20.36
CA HIS A 98 24.92 3.92 20.77
C HIS A 98 26.28 4.04 20.06
N LEU A 99 26.28 4.42 18.77
CA LEU A 99 27.52 4.71 18.04
C LEU A 99 28.29 5.92 18.57
N MET A 100 27.60 6.89 19.17
CA MET A 100 28.21 8.09 19.76
C MET A 100 28.65 7.89 21.22
N ALA A 101 28.23 6.80 21.87
CA ALA A 101 28.63 6.51 23.23
C ALA A 101 30.15 6.29 23.31
N THR A 102 30.82 7.13 24.09
CA THR A 102 32.28 7.13 24.24
C THR A 102 32.80 6.06 25.21
N ASN A 103 31.92 5.52 26.06
CA ASN A 103 32.28 4.55 27.09
C ASN A 103 31.81 3.15 26.68
N LEU A 104 32.58 2.12 27.07
CA LEU A 104 32.37 0.72 26.70
C LEU A 104 31.44 -0.01 27.67
N ASP A 105 31.36 0.47 28.92
CA ASP A 105 30.75 -0.20 30.07
C ASP A 105 29.31 0.26 30.36
N ASP A 106 28.89 1.42 29.83
CA ASP A 106 27.55 1.99 30.06
C ASP A 106 26.48 1.53 29.04
N ASN A 107 26.80 0.64 28.07
CA ASN A 107 25.90 0.35 26.93
C ASN A 107 25.05 -0.93 27.05
N LEU A 108 25.20 -1.71 28.12
CA LEU A 108 24.45 -2.97 28.28
C LEU A 108 22.92 -2.76 28.23
N ASP A 109 22.45 -1.62 28.75
CA ASP A 109 21.03 -1.25 28.71
C ASP A 109 20.61 -0.80 27.29
N GLU A 110 21.43 -0.01 26.59
CA GLU A 110 21.18 0.37 25.20
C GLU A 110 21.21 -0.82 24.24
N ASP A 111 22.12 -1.77 24.45
CA ASP A 111 22.25 -2.98 23.64
C ASP A 111 21.02 -3.89 23.80
N GLN A 112 20.55 -4.07 25.04
CA GLN A 112 19.30 -4.77 25.31
C GLN A 112 18.09 -4.07 24.69
N GLU A 113 18.04 -2.73 24.74
CA GLU A 113 16.94 -1.97 24.13
C GLU A 113 16.97 -2.09 22.59
N ILE A 114 18.15 -2.04 21.95
CA ILE A 114 18.30 -2.24 20.50
C ILE A 114 17.85 -3.66 20.10
N GLU A 115 18.23 -4.68 20.87
CA GLU A 115 17.82 -6.06 20.64
C GLU A 115 16.30 -6.21 20.79
N HIS A 116 15.72 -5.64 21.86
CA HIS A 116 14.28 -5.65 22.10
C HIS A 116 13.51 -4.97 20.97
N GLN A 117 13.91 -3.77 20.56
CA GLN A 117 13.26 -3.05 19.45
C GLN A 117 13.41 -3.79 18.11
N THR A 118 14.56 -4.44 17.88
CA THR A 118 14.81 -5.24 16.68
C THR A 118 13.90 -6.47 16.62
N LYS A 119 13.71 -7.15 17.76
CA LYS A 119 12.77 -8.28 17.91
C LYS A 119 11.32 -7.83 17.71
N GLU A 120 10.90 -6.74 18.36
CA GLU A 120 9.56 -6.17 18.20
C GLU A 120 9.27 -5.80 16.74
N LEU A 121 10.23 -5.17 16.06
CA LEU A 121 10.09 -4.80 14.66
C LEU A 121 9.92 -6.05 13.76
N THR A 122 10.70 -7.10 14.03
CA THR A 122 10.63 -8.38 13.32
C THR A 122 9.26 -9.03 13.50
N GLU A 123 8.72 -9.00 14.72
CA GLU A 123 7.38 -9.49 15.01
C GLU A 123 6.30 -8.71 14.25
N ILE A 124 6.38 -7.37 14.23
CA ILE A 124 5.42 -6.52 13.51
C ILE A 124 5.50 -6.75 11.99
N PHE A 125 6.70 -6.98 11.43
CA PHE A 125 6.87 -7.39 10.04
C PHE A 125 6.19 -8.74 9.78
N GLY A 126 6.37 -9.73 10.66
CA GLY A 126 5.70 -11.04 10.58
C GLY A 126 4.18 -10.94 10.67
N LEU A 127 3.66 -10.11 11.58
CA LEU A 127 2.23 -9.82 11.69
C LEU A 127 1.67 -9.19 10.41
N SER A 128 2.36 -8.18 9.89
CA SER A 128 1.97 -7.50 8.65
C SER A 128 1.95 -8.47 7.46
N HIS A 129 2.92 -9.38 7.40
CA HIS A 129 2.92 -10.45 6.40
C HIS A 129 1.72 -11.40 6.57
N ARG A 130 1.46 -11.90 7.78
CA ARG A 130 0.30 -12.80 8.02
C ARG A 130 -1.01 -12.14 7.61
N GLN A 131 -1.20 -10.87 7.94
CA GLN A 131 -2.37 -10.09 7.51
C GLN A 131 -2.46 -9.93 5.99
N LEU A 132 -1.33 -9.67 5.32
CA LEU A 132 -1.27 -9.62 3.85
C LEU A 132 -1.61 -10.97 3.21
N SER A 133 -1.14 -12.06 3.81
CA SER A 133 -1.45 -13.43 3.37
C SER A 133 -2.93 -13.74 3.56
N GLN A 134 -3.52 -13.41 4.71
CA GLN A 134 -4.95 -13.49 4.97
C GLN A 134 -5.76 -12.69 3.95
N LEU A 135 -5.32 -11.47 3.60
CA LEU A 135 -5.95 -10.63 2.59
C LEU A 135 -5.93 -11.33 1.21
N SER A 136 -4.80 -11.96 0.86
CA SER A 136 -4.65 -12.71 -0.38
C SER A 136 -5.54 -13.95 -0.44
N THR A 137 -5.79 -14.62 0.70
CA THR A 137 -6.64 -15.80 0.82
C THR A 137 -8.11 -15.42 0.78
N LEU A 138 -8.52 -14.37 1.50
CA LEU A 138 -9.89 -13.85 1.51
C LEU A 138 -10.32 -13.35 0.11
N ARG A 139 -9.37 -12.78 -0.64
CA ARG A 139 -9.58 -12.44 -2.05
C ARG A 139 -9.83 -13.69 -2.90
N ARG A 140 -9.06 -14.75 -2.70
CA ARG A 140 -9.17 -16.01 -3.47
C ARG A 140 -10.43 -16.80 -3.14
N SER A 141 -10.87 -16.78 -1.88
CA SER A 141 -12.03 -17.55 -1.42
C SER A 141 -13.38 -16.89 -1.73
N SER A 142 -13.41 -15.56 -1.87
CA SER A 142 -14.66 -14.85 -2.07
C SER A 142 -15.06 -14.86 -3.55
N SER A 143 -16.10 -15.64 -3.86
CA SER A 143 -16.78 -15.65 -5.16
C SER A 143 -17.42 -14.31 -5.54
N VAL A 144 -17.58 -13.39 -4.56
CA VAL A 144 -18.14 -12.04 -4.72
C VAL A 144 -17.32 -11.19 -5.68
N TRP A 145 -16.03 -11.50 -5.85
CA TRP A 145 -15.12 -10.73 -6.69
C TRP A 145 -15.18 -11.14 -8.17
N HIS A 146 -15.73 -12.32 -8.50
CA HIS A 146 -15.56 -12.93 -9.82
C HIS A 146 -16.17 -12.05 -10.93
N GLY A 147 -15.31 -11.49 -11.79
CA GLY A 147 -15.70 -10.69 -12.96
C GLY A 147 -15.94 -9.19 -12.70
N SER A 148 -15.75 -8.70 -11.48
CA SER A 148 -16.01 -7.30 -11.12
C SER A 148 -14.77 -6.40 -11.16
N HIS A 149 -14.96 -5.09 -11.41
CA HIS A 149 -13.93 -4.05 -11.25
C HIS A 149 -13.29 -4.09 -9.85
N LEU A 150 -14.05 -4.51 -8.83
CA LEU A 150 -13.55 -4.67 -7.47
C LEU A 150 -12.44 -5.72 -7.35
N GLN A 151 -12.42 -6.76 -8.19
CA GLN A 151 -11.33 -7.74 -8.19
C GLN A 151 -10.02 -7.06 -8.59
N LYS A 152 -10.03 -6.29 -9.69
CA LYS A 152 -8.87 -5.53 -10.16
C LYS A 152 -8.42 -4.50 -9.12
N LEU A 153 -9.36 -3.82 -8.47
CA LEU A 153 -9.03 -2.84 -7.44
C LEU A 153 -8.42 -3.51 -6.20
N SER A 154 -8.97 -4.63 -5.75
CA SER A 154 -8.39 -5.40 -4.62
C SER A 154 -7.00 -5.93 -4.93
N GLU A 155 -6.74 -6.32 -6.19
CA GLU A 155 -5.42 -6.73 -6.65
C GLU A 155 -4.42 -5.57 -6.58
N ASN A 156 -4.79 -4.39 -7.10
CA ASN A 156 -3.93 -3.20 -7.03
C ASN A 156 -3.63 -2.77 -5.59
N VAL A 157 -4.61 -2.84 -4.69
CA VAL A 157 -4.40 -2.54 -3.27
C VAL A 157 -3.45 -3.57 -2.65
N LEU A 158 -3.63 -4.87 -2.94
CA LEU A 158 -2.73 -5.91 -2.45
C LEU A 158 -1.29 -5.71 -2.96
N SER A 159 -1.09 -5.36 -4.24
CA SER A 159 0.26 -5.06 -4.77
C SER A 159 0.86 -3.83 -4.10
N ASN A 160 0.07 -2.77 -3.91
CA ASN A 160 0.57 -1.57 -3.25
C ASN A 160 1.01 -1.85 -1.80
N LEU A 161 0.24 -2.64 -1.05
CA LEU A 161 0.58 -3.04 0.30
C LEU A 161 1.81 -3.95 0.33
N ALA A 162 1.89 -4.95 -0.56
CA ALA A 162 3.04 -5.84 -0.67
C ALA A 162 4.32 -5.08 -1.03
N ARG A 163 4.23 -4.12 -1.97
CA ARG A 163 5.36 -3.26 -2.34
C ARG A 163 5.79 -2.37 -1.19
N SER A 164 4.85 -1.77 -0.47
CA SER A 164 5.15 -0.94 0.70
C SER A 164 5.86 -1.75 1.79
N LEU A 165 5.42 -2.98 2.04
CA LEU A 165 6.07 -3.90 2.98
C LEU A 165 7.50 -4.26 2.53
N GLN A 166 7.68 -4.51 1.23
CA GLN A 166 8.99 -4.80 0.64
C GLN A 166 9.94 -3.60 0.78
N GLU A 167 9.48 -2.38 0.47
CA GLU A 167 10.25 -1.15 0.63
C GLU A 167 10.65 -0.91 2.09
N LEU A 168 9.74 -1.11 3.04
CA LEU A 168 10.03 -1.00 4.47
C LEU A 168 11.05 -2.05 4.93
N SER A 169 10.92 -3.31 4.48
CA SER A 169 11.86 -4.38 4.80
C SER A 169 13.26 -4.10 4.23
N MET A 170 13.36 -3.62 2.98
CA MET A 170 14.63 -3.23 2.39
C MET A 170 15.28 -2.05 3.12
N ALA A 171 14.49 -1.03 3.49
CA ALA A 171 14.97 0.10 4.27
C ALA A 171 15.50 -0.32 5.64
N PHE A 172 14.78 -1.21 6.34
CA PHE A 172 15.22 -1.76 7.62
C PHE A 172 16.53 -2.54 7.51
N ARG A 173 16.62 -3.47 6.55
CA ARG A 173 17.84 -4.27 6.34
C ARG A 173 19.04 -3.41 5.98
N LYS A 174 18.83 -2.39 5.15
CA LYS A 174 19.88 -1.42 4.79
C LYS A 174 20.36 -0.67 6.02
N SER A 175 19.43 -0.14 6.83
CA SER A 175 19.74 0.54 8.09
C SER A 175 20.53 -0.37 9.06
N GLN A 176 20.09 -1.60 9.23
CA GLN A 176 20.78 -2.58 10.07
C GLN A 176 22.18 -2.94 9.54
N SER A 177 22.32 -3.14 8.23
CA SER A 177 23.63 -3.40 7.62
C SER A 177 24.58 -2.21 7.76
N GLU A 178 24.08 -0.98 7.63
CA GLU A 178 24.87 0.23 7.85
C GLU A 178 25.32 0.33 9.31
N TYR A 179 24.44 0.03 10.27
CA TYR A 179 24.78 -0.01 11.69
C TYR A 179 25.85 -1.07 12.00
N LEU A 180 25.68 -2.31 11.53
CA LEU A 180 26.66 -3.38 11.71
C LEU A 180 28.02 -3.05 11.08
N ASN A 181 28.03 -2.43 9.89
CA ASN A 181 29.29 -2.00 9.25
C ASN A 181 30.01 -0.90 10.06
N LYS A 182 29.26 0.05 10.64
CA LYS A 182 29.84 1.08 11.51
C LYS A 182 30.38 0.46 12.81
N LEU A 183 29.65 -0.49 13.40
CA LEU A 183 30.07 -1.19 14.61
C LEU A 183 31.35 -2.01 14.36
N LYS A 184 31.39 -2.79 13.27
CA LYS A 184 32.59 -3.53 12.85
C LYS A 184 33.78 -2.61 12.58
N SER A 185 33.57 -1.49 11.89
CA SER A 185 34.64 -0.52 11.60
C SER A 185 35.21 0.12 12.88
N ARG A 186 34.38 0.28 13.92
CA ARG A 186 34.83 0.74 15.24
C ARG A 186 35.65 -0.35 15.94
N ASP A 187 35.18 -1.59 15.89
CA ASP A 187 35.84 -2.73 16.52
C ASP A 187 37.20 -3.04 15.87
N ASP A 188 37.28 -3.04 14.54
CA ASP A 188 38.53 -3.20 13.78
C ASP A 188 39.57 -2.12 14.14
N ARG A 189 39.14 -0.88 14.42
CA ARG A 189 40.03 0.20 14.87
C ARG A 189 40.55 -0.02 16.28
N ILE A 190 39.69 -0.47 17.19
CA ILE A 190 40.08 -0.77 18.58
C ILE A 190 41.03 -1.97 18.60
N SER A 191 40.68 -3.04 17.90
CA SER A 191 41.51 -4.24 17.73
C SER A 191 42.87 -3.89 17.09
N GLY A 192 42.89 -3.03 16.08
CA GLY A 192 44.13 -2.57 15.44
C GLY A 192 45.08 -1.80 16.37
N TYR A 193 44.56 -0.98 17.29
CA TYR A 193 45.38 -0.32 18.32
C TYR A 193 45.94 -1.30 19.35
N LEU A 194 45.17 -2.32 19.72
CA LEU A 194 45.57 -3.33 20.70
C LEU A 194 46.56 -4.35 20.10
N SER A 195 46.37 -4.71 18.84
CA SER A 195 47.25 -5.61 18.07
C SER A 195 48.57 -4.96 17.66
N LEU A 196 48.76 -3.65 17.83
CA LEU A 196 50.05 -2.97 17.64
C LEU A 196 50.95 -3.04 18.90
N SER A 197 50.38 -3.41 20.05
CA SER A 197 51.10 -3.62 21.31
C SER A 197 52.11 -4.80 21.33
N PRO A 198 51.98 -5.90 20.57
CA PRO A 198 52.91 -7.02 20.63
C PRO A 198 54.24 -6.78 19.87
N MET A 199 54.40 -5.66 19.15
CA MET A 199 55.61 -5.43 18.34
C MET A 199 56.70 -4.61 19.07
N LEU A 200 56.43 -4.06 20.25
CA LEU A 200 57.44 -3.32 21.02
C LEU A 200 58.35 -4.23 21.89
N ASP A 201 57.99 -5.50 22.08
CA ASP A 201 58.70 -6.42 23.00
C ASP A 201 59.80 -7.25 22.31
N SER A 202 59.84 -7.32 20.98
CA SER A 202 60.91 -8.02 20.25
C SER A 202 62.20 -7.21 20.08
N THR A 203 62.23 -5.96 20.51
CA THR A 203 63.42 -5.08 20.41
C THR A 203 64.25 -4.98 21.69
N ASN A 204 63.85 -5.62 22.79
CA ASN A 204 64.59 -5.53 24.06
C ASN A 204 65.04 -6.89 24.65
N SER A 205 64.97 -7.97 23.87
CA SER A 205 65.45 -9.31 24.25
C SER A 205 66.99 -9.47 24.16
N GLY A 206 67.73 -8.43 24.55
CA GLY A 206 69.20 -8.37 24.46
C GLY A 206 69.94 -8.07 25.78
N ALA A 207 69.25 -7.82 26.88
CA ALA A 207 69.86 -7.51 28.18
C ALA A 207 69.23 -8.34 29.28
N LEU A 208 69.66 -9.60 29.40
CA LEU A 208 69.19 -10.54 30.41
C LEU A 208 70.42 -11.16 31.08
N ASP A 209 71.12 -10.34 31.84
CA ASP A 209 72.00 -10.82 32.90
C ASP A 209 71.98 -9.75 34.01
N GLU A 210 71.64 -10.18 35.23
CA GLU A 210 71.56 -9.38 36.47
C GLU A 210 70.26 -8.60 36.76
N PHE A 211 69.21 -9.32 37.18
CA PHE A 211 67.96 -8.75 37.72
C PHE A 211 67.68 -9.30 39.13
N GLY A 212 67.45 -8.43 40.12
CA GLY A 212 67.24 -8.81 41.51
C GLY A 212 65.83 -9.34 41.81
N ASP A 213 65.69 -10.17 42.85
CA ASP A 213 64.46 -10.87 43.27
C ASP A 213 63.22 -9.94 43.46
N SER A 214 63.45 -8.67 43.81
CA SER A 214 62.40 -7.65 43.97
C SER A 214 61.82 -7.17 42.63
N GLU A 215 62.60 -7.23 41.57
CA GLU A 215 62.24 -6.71 40.25
C GLU A 215 61.52 -7.79 39.42
N TYR A 216 61.82 -9.08 39.70
CA TYR A 216 61.11 -10.24 39.17
C TYR A 216 59.64 -10.31 39.65
N GLN A 217 59.36 -9.94 40.90
CA GLN A 217 57.98 -9.86 41.42
C GLN A 217 57.17 -8.73 40.77
N LEU A 218 57.81 -7.59 40.46
CA LEU A 218 57.20 -6.49 39.72
C LEU A 218 56.87 -6.90 38.28
N TRP A 219 57.75 -7.68 37.64
CA TRP A 219 57.52 -8.23 36.30
C TRP A 219 56.36 -9.25 36.28
N GLU A 220 56.30 -10.19 37.24
CA GLU A 220 55.19 -11.12 37.40
C GLU A 220 53.86 -10.39 37.62
N ALA A 221 53.83 -9.38 38.51
CA ALA A 221 52.63 -8.57 38.77
C ALA A 221 52.18 -7.77 37.53
N GLN A 222 53.12 -7.21 36.77
CA GLN A 222 52.83 -6.50 35.52
C GLN A 222 52.32 -7.44 34.42
N LYS A 223 52.89 -8.65 34.33
CA LYS A 223 52.44 -9.71 33.41
C LYS A 223 51.03 -10.19 33.76
N GLN A 224 50.73 -10.36 35.05
CA GLN A 224 49.42 -10.79 35.52
C GLN A 224 48.36 -9.71 35.29
N LYS A 225 48.69 -8.44 35.52
CA LYS A 225 47.82 -7.29 35.19
C LYS A 225 47.57 -7.17 33.68
N ARG A 226 48.58 -7.43 32.85
CA ARG A 226 48.44 -7.48 31.39
C ARG A 226 47.54 -8.63 30.94
N ASN A 227 47.71 -9.82 31.51
CA ASN A 227 46.88 -10.98 31.17
C ASN A 227 45.42 -10.77 31.61
N ALA A 228 45.18 -10.17 32.78
CA ALA A 228 43.83 -9.79 33.22
C ALA A 228 43.18 -8.77 32.28
N LEU A 229 43.93 -7.77 31.80
CA LEU A 229 43.44 -6.82 30.79
C LEU A 229 43.15 -7.48 29.44
N LEU A 230 43.95 -8.46 29.02
CA LEU A 230 43.66 -9.23 27.81
C LEU A 230 42.39 -10.08 27.98
N GLU A 231 42.24 -10.75 29.12
CA GLU A 231 41.10 -11.62 29.41
C GLU A 231 39.79 -10.82 29.44
N ASP A 232 39.77 -9.68 30.13
CA ASP A 232 38.64 -8.76 30.20
C ASP A 232 38.30 -8.13 28.83
N ASN A 233 39.31 -7.93 27.98
CA ASN A 233 39.09 -7.48 26.61
C ASN A 233 38.50 -8.58 25.73
N THR A 234 38.98 -9.83 25.87
CA THR A 234 38.45 -10.97 25.11
C THR A 234 37.02 -11.31 25.48
N THR A 235 36.63 -11.25 26.74
CA THR A 235 35.24 -11.48 27.17
C THR A 235 34.29 -10.44 26.58
N MET A 236 34.70 -9.17 26.56
CA MET A 236 33.93 -8.08 25.96
C MET A 236 33.79 -8.22 24.43
N VAL A 237 34.84 -8.64 23.72
CA VAL A 237 34.76 -8.91 22.27
C VAL A 237 33.78 -10.06 21.99
N VAL A 238 33.84 -11.14 22.78
CA VAL A 238 32.93 -12.28 22.62
C VAL A 238 31.47 -11.89 22.86
N GLN A 239 31.20 -11.05 23.85
CA GLN A 239 29.83 -10.57 24.14
C GLN A 239 29.27 -9.75 22.97
N ARG A 240 30.09 -8.86 22.39
CA ARG A 240 29.70 -8.10 21.19
C ARG A 240 29.47 -8.97 19.96
N GLU A 241 30.28 -10.01 19.76
CA GLU A 241 30.06 -10.95 18.66
C GLU A 241 28.71 -11.66 18.80
N GLN A 242 28.27 -11.99 20.02
CA GLN A 242 26.97 -12.58 20.27
C GLN A 242 25.82 -11.63 19.93
N GLU A 243 25.91 -10.36 20.32
CA GLU A 243 24.92 -9.32 20.00
C GLU A 243 24.79 -9.09 18.49
N ILE A 244 25.93 -8.98 17.80
CA ILE A 244 25.98 -8.89 16.33
C ILE A 244 25.28 -10.09 15.70
N ASN A 245 25.51 -11.30 16.25
CA ASN A 245 24.90 -12.52 15.75
C ASN A 245 23.37 -12.51 15.93
N GLU A 246 22.85 -12.03 17.05
CA GLU A 246 21.41 -11.91 17.28
C GLU A 246 20.75 -10.90 16.32
N ILE A 247 21.40 -9.76 16.04
CA ILE A 247 20.93 -8.82 15.01
C ILE A 247 20.94 -9.48 13.62
N VAL A 248 22.01 -10.18 13.28
CA VAL A 248 22.12 -10.91 11.99
C VAL A 248 21.05 -11.99 11.87
N ARG A 249 20.72 -12.68 12.98
CA ARG A 249 19.65 -13.67 13.05
C ARG A 249 18.28 -13.06 12.79
N SER A 250 17.97 -11.91 13.42
CA SER A 250 16.73 -11.16 13.13
C SER A 250 16.64 -10.72 11.65
N ILE A 251 17.75 -10.27 11.07
CA ILE A 251 17.81 -9.95 9.63
C ILE A 251 17.57 -11.20 8.76
N HIS A 252 18.06 -12.37 9.19
CA HIS A 252 17.86 -13.62 8.49
C HIS A 252 16.40 -14.06 8.53
N GLU A 253 15.73 -13.98 9.68
CA GLU A 253 14.30 -14.25 9.83
C GLU A 253 13.45 -13.36 8.91
N LEU A 254 13.81 -12.06 8.83
CA LEU A 254 13.17 -11.14 7.88
C LEU A 254 13.43 -11.48 6.41
N ASN A 255 14.51 -12.19 6.09
CA ASN A 255 14.82 -12.59 4.72
C ASN A 255 13.84 -13.63 4.20
N GLU A 256 13.37 -14.54 5.05
CA GLU A 256 12.33 -15.51 4.70
C GLU A 256 11.00 -14.79 4.40
N ILE A 257 10.56 -13.91 5.31
CA ILE A 257 9.38 -13.04 5.11
C ILE A 257 9.51 -12.23 3.82
N PHE A 258 10.70 -11.69 3.55
CA PHE A 258 10.97 -10.89 2.36
C PHE A 258 10.86 -11.70 1.06
N ARG A 259 11.34 -12.94 1.02
CA ARG A 259 11.22 -13.81 -0.17
C ARG A 259 9.75 -14.06 -0.51
N ASP A 260 8.94 -14.31 0.50
CA ASP A 260 7.50 -14.54 0.32
C ASP A 260 6.77 -13.28 -0.16
N VAL A 261 7.12 -12.11 0.40
CA VAL A 261 6.57 -10.82 -0.06
C VAL A 261 7.06 -10.46 -1.46
N ALA A 262 8.31 -10.75 -1.80
CA ALA A 262 8.86 -10.51 -3.13
C ALA A 262 8.13 -11.36 -4.18
N GLN A 263 7.81 -12.62 -3.87
CA GLN A 263 7.00 -13.45 -4.76
C GLN A 263 5.60 -12.84 -4.99
N LEU A 264 4.95 -12.32 -3.94
CA LEU A 264 3.66 -11.62 -4.06
C LEU A 264 3.74 -10.35 -4.93
N VAL A 265 4.89 -9.70 -5.03
CA VAL A 265 5.12 -8.49 -5.85
C VAL A 265 5.52 -8.84 -7.29
N VAL A 266 6.35 -9.87 -7.48
CA VAL A 266 6.84 -10.30 -8.81
C VAL A 266 5.71 -10.86 -9.68
N ASP A 267 4.79 -11.65 -9.11
CA ASP A 267 3.62 -12.19 -9.82
C ASP A 267 2.66 -11.10 -10.33
N GLN A 268 2.82 -9.86 -9.87
CA GLN A 268 1.95 -8.72 -10.22
C GLN A 268 2.49 -7.85 -11.35
N GLY A 269 3.75 -8.00 -11.77
CA GLY A 269 4.32 -7.26 -12.90
C GLY A 269 4.61 -5.78 -12.64
N THR A 270 5.41 -5.17 -13.50
CA THR A 270 5.87 -3.77 -13.42
C THR A 270 4.69 -2.81 -13.37
N LEU A 271 4.60 -1.97 -12.33
CA LEU A 271 3.58 -0.93 -12.11
C LEU A 271 3.21 -0.13 -13.38
N VAL A 272 4.17 0.09 -14.27
CA VAL A 272 4.01 0.82 -15.54
C VAL A 272 3.07 0.09 -16.50
N ASP A 273 3.20 -1.23 -16.64
CA ASP A 273 2.36 -2.04 -17.54
C ASP A 273 0.87 -1.97 -17.13
N ARG A 274 0.58 -1.84 -15.82
CA ARG A 274 -0.79 -1.71 -15.31
C ARG A 274 -1.42 -0.34 -15.58
N ILE A 275 -0.66 0.75 -15.54
CA ILE A 275 -1.19 2.08 -15.84
C ILE A 275 -1.47 2.18 -17.34
N ASP A 276 -0.51 1.80 -18.17
CA ASP A 276 -0.65 1.84 -19.63
C ASP A 276 -1.78 0.93 -20.09
N PHE A 277 -1.86 -0.31 -19.57
CA PHE A 277 -2.95 -1.24 -19.84
C PHE A 277 -4.33 -0.70 -19.41
N ASN A 278 -4.44 -0.07 -18.24
CA ASN A 278 -5.71 0.48 -17.78
C ASN A 278 -6.13 1.74 -18.57
N VAL A 279 -5.17 2.57 -18.97
CA VAL A 279 -5.41 3.75 -19.82
C VAL A 279 -5.83 3.30 -21.22
N GLU A 280 -5.12 2.36 -21.82
CA GLU A 280 -5.45 1.76 -23.12
C GLU A 280 -6.84 1.11 -23.09
N HIS A 281 -7.14 0.31 -22.06
CA HIS A 281 -8.47 -0.26 -21.91
C HIS A 281 -9.57 0.79 -21.73
N THR A 282 -9.27 1.89 -21.03
CA THR A 282 -10.21 3.00 -20.87
C THR A 282 -10.44 3.69 -22.22
N GLN A 283 -9.40 3.93 -23.00
CA GLN A 283 -9.49 4.48 -24.35
C GLN A 283 -10.38 3.59 -25.24
N ILE A 284 -10.13 2.27 -25.26
CA ILE A 284 -10.94 1.30 -26.02
C ILE A 284 -12.41 1.32 -25.56
N ARG A 285 -12.68 1.43 -24.25
CA ARG A 285 -14.05 1.50 -23.71
C ARG A 285 -14.76 2.79 -24.11
N VAL A 286 -14.07 3.92 -24.04
CA VAL A 286 -14.62 5.24 -24.45
C VAL A 286 -14.93 5.25 -25.94
N GLU A 287 -14.04 4.72 -26.77
CA GLU A 287 -14.26 4.61 -28.21
C GLU A 287 -15.49 3.75 -28.54
N LYS A 288 -15.60 2.57 -27.93
CA LYS A 288 -16.79 1.71 -28.06
C LYS A 288 -18.06 2.41 -27.57
N GLY A 289 -17.99 3.15 -26.45
CA GLY A 289 -19.09 3.96 -25.93
C GLY A 289 -19.54 5.04 -26.91
N LEU A 290 -18.60 5.75 -27.54
CA LEU A 290 -18.89 6.76 -28.56
C LEU A 290 -19.56 6.14 -29.79
N GLN A 291 -19.12 4.97 -30.23
CA GLN A 291 -19.78 4.25 -31.32
C GLN A 291 -21.23 3.87 -30.97
N GLN A 292 -21.49 3.42 -29.73
CA GLN A 292 -22.85 3.12 -29.26
C GLN A 292 -23.73 4.37 -29.18
N LEU A 293 -23.20 5.49 -28.67
CA LEU A 293 -23.90 6.78 -28.66
C LEU A 293 -24.26 7.25 -30.07
N THR A 294 -23.32 7.11 -31.01
CA THR A 294 -23.55 7.47 -32.43
C THR A 294 -24.65 6.60 -33.05
N LYS A 295 -24.66 5.29 -32.76
CA LYS A 295 -25.73 4.38 -33.19
C LYS A 295 -27.08 4.73 -32.57
N ALA A 296 -27.10 5.06 -31.28
CA ALA A 296 -28.30 5.47 -30.55
C ALA A 296 -28.88 6.78 -31.11
N GLN A 297 -28.04 7.80 -31.34
CA GLN A 297 -28.44 9.05 -31.97
C GLN A 297 -29.04 8.80 -33.37
N LYS A 298 -28.42 7.92 -34.16
CA LYS A 298 -28.94 7.54 -35.49
C LYS A 298 -30.32 6.87 -35.40
N HIS A 299 -30.55 6.01 -34.41
CA HIS A 299 -31.86 5.40 -34.17
C HIS A 299 -32.89 6.45 -33.73
N GLN A 300 -32.56 7.27 -32.73
CA GLN A 300 -33.45 8.33 -32.23
C GLN A 300 -33.84 9.34 -33.32
N SER A 301 -32.95 9.63 -34.28
CA SER A 301 -33.26 10.51 -35.42
C SER A 301 -34.23 9.90 -36.43
N LYS A 302 -34.28 8.57 -36.54
CA LYS A 302 -35.19 7.84 -37.43
C LYS A 302 -36.57 7.69 -36.83
N ASP A 303 -36.67 7.48 -35.52
CA ASP A 303 -37.95 7.30 -34.84
C ASP A 303 -38.84 8.54 -34.94
N ARG A 304 -38.26 9.75 -35.01
CA ARG A 304 -39.00 10.99 -35.26
C ARG A 304 -39.74 10.97 -36.61
N LYS A 305 -39.14 10.39 -37.65
CA LYS A 305 -39.77 10.26 -38.97
C LYS A 305 -40.90 9.23 -38.95
N MET A 306 -40.72 8.14 -38.21
CA MET A 306 -41.75 7.12 -38.02
C MET A 306 -42.96 7.66 -37.25
N PHE A 307 -42.75 8.48 -36.23
CA PHE A 307 -43.81 9.12 -35.45
C PHE A 307 -44.68 10.04 -36.32
N ILE A 308 -44.08 10.82 -37.22
CA ILE A 308 -44.81 11.67 -38.17
C ILE A 308 -45.66 10.83 -39.14
N ILE A 309 -45.11 9.71 -39.65
CA ILE A 309 -45.86 8.80 -40.54
C ILE A 309 -47.07 8.19 -39.81
N LEU A 310 -46.90 7.81 -38.54
CA LEU A 310 -47.99 7.28 -37.70
C LEU A 310 -49.11 8.30 -37.48
N ILE A 311 -48.76 9.56 -37.17
CA ILE A 311 -49.75 10.64 -37.02
C ILE A 311 -50.52 10.85 -38.33
N LEU A 312 -49.81 10.87 -39.47
CA LEU A 312 -50.44 11.08 -40.78
C LEU A 312 -51.38 9.93 -41.16
N ALA A 313 -51.01 8.68 -40.88
CA ALA A 313 -51.88 7.52 -41.08
C ALA A 313 -53.14 7.57 -40.19
N GLY A 314 -53.00 8.01 -38.93
CA GLY A 314 -54.12 8.22 -38.02
C GLY A 314 -55.12 9.28 -38.52
N LEU A 315 -54.62 10.41 -39.02
CA LEU A 315 -55.45 11.46 -39.63
C LEU A 315 -56.22 10.96 -40.85
N VAL A 316 -55.56 10.23 -41.75
CA VAL A 316 -56.22 9.68 -42.95
C VAL A 316 -57.36 8.73 -42.55
N THR A 317 -57.12 7.86 -41.56
CA THR A 317 -58.13 6.93 -41.06
C THR A 317 -59.31 7.68 -40.43
N PHE A 318 -59.04 8.70 -39.62
CA PHE A 318 -60.06 9.55 -39.00
C PHE A 318 -60.94 10.27 -40.04
N PHE A 319 -60.33 10.90 -41.05
CA PHE A 319 -61.07 11.54 -42.13
C PHE A 319 -61.86 10.56 -42.98
N GLY A 320 -61.33 9.35 -43.23
CA GLY A 320 -62.05 8.29 -43.93
C GLY A 320 -63.32 7.85 -43.19
N ILE A 321 -63.23 7.67 -41.86
CA ILE A 321 -64.39 7.34 -41.02
C ILE A 321 -65.41 8.48 -41.05
N LEU A 322 -64.98 9.74 -40.94
CA LEU A 322 -65.86 10.91 -41.04
C LEU A 322 -66.62 10.97 -42.37
N LEU A 323 -65.95 10.69 -43.50
CA LEU A 323 -66.59 10.66 -44.82
C LEU A 323 -67.62 9.54 -44.95
N ILE A 324 -67.34 8.36 -44.39
CA ILE A 324 -68.29 7.25 -44.38
C ILE A 324 -69.54 7.62 -43.56
N VAL A 325 -69.36 8.17 -42.37
CA VAL A 325 -70.47 8.58 -41.49
C VAL A 325 -71.29 9.71 -42.10
N THR A 326 -70.66 10.69 -42.75
CA THR A 326 -71.37 11.80 -43.39
C THR A 326 -72.07 11.41 -44.70
N LYS A 327 -71.53 10.44 -45.45
CA LYS A 327 -72.19 9.90 -46.66
C LYS A 327 -73.39 9.01 -46.34
N PHE A 328 -73.37 8.30 -45.21
CA PHE A 328 -74.44 7.39 -44.77
C PHE A 328 -75.52 8.08 -43.92
N ARG A 329 -75.49 9.40 -43.80
CA ARG A 329 -76.50 10.22 -43.14
C ARG A 329 -77.26 11.06 -44.15
#